data_AF-A0A9X4F8P8-F1
#
_entry.id   AF-A0A9X4F8P8-F1
#
_cell.length_a   1.000
_cell.length_b   1.000
_cell.length_c   1.000
_cell.angle_alpha   90.00
_cell.angle_beta   90.00
_cell.angle_gamma   90.00
#
_symmetry.space_group_name_H-M   'P 1'
#
loop_
_entity.id
_entity.type
_entity.pdbx_description
1 polymer ?
#
loop_
_entity_poly.entity_id
_entity_poly.type
_entity_poly.pdbx_seq_one_letter_code
_entity_poly.pdbx_strand_id
1 'polypeptide(L)'
;MKSIDLSESTQKNHQFIPPYSEACQTTTIILAKQIDRTKWNQSMDDVELDKKLKSVGKAAFVSHYELFRDFTNGRISRADAIETLVTKKVSNEAGAAIRVGNAKLIFENSREQDALDLILQSNRVDNNIRDLARKLRR
;
A
#
# COMPACT_ATOMS: atom_id res chain seq x y z
N MET A 1 -60.09 -49.86 -24.01
CA MET A 1 -60.35 -49.15 -25.28
C MET A 1 -60.82 -47.74 -24.97
N LYS A 2 -59.95 -46.75 -25.17
CA LYS A 2 -60.31 -45.36 -25.50
C LYS A 2 -59.07 -44.76 -26.15
N SER A 3 -59.21 -44.54 -27.45
CA SER A 3 -58.26 -43.89 -28.35
C SER A 3 -58.35 -42.37 -28.18
N ILE A 4 -57.53 -41.67 -28.98
CA ILE A 4 -57.55 -40.24 -29.34
C ILE A 4 -57.05 -39.25 -28.27
N ASP A 5 -56.20 -38.25 -28.53
CA ASP A 5 -55.92 -37.52 -29.78
C ASP A 5 -54.48 -36.94 -29.81
N LEU A 6 -53.99 -36.72 -31.04
CA LEU A 6 -52.88 -35.81 -31.37
C LEU A 6 -53.43 -34.37 -31.48
N SER A 7 -52.76 -33.38 -30.89
CA SER A 7 -52.77 -31.99 -31.37
C SER A 7 -51.59 -31.19 -30.80
N GLU A 8 -50.71 -30.74 -31.69
CA GLU A 8 -50.45 -29.33 -32.01
C GLU A 8 -49.94 -28.48 -30.83
N SER A 9 -48.62 -28.29 -30.74
CA SER A 9 -47.89 -27.16 -31.34
C SER A 9 -48.02 -25.87 -30.56
N THR A 10 -46.96 -25.52 -29.83
CA THR A 10 -46.62 -24.12 -29.57
C THR A 10 -45.11 -23.95 -29.77
N GLN A 11 -44.79 -23.41 -30.94
CA GLN A 11 -43.58 -22.64 -31.27
C GLN A 11 -43.31 -21.62 -30.14
N LYS A 12 -42.10 -21.24 -29.71
CA LYS A 12 -40.85 -20.99 -30.42
C LYS A 12 -39.82 -20.47 -29.38
N ASN A 13 -38.55 -20.46 -29.80
CA ASN A 13 -37.46 -19.58 -29.34
C ASN A 13 -36.46 -20.11 -28.29
N HIS A 14 -35.49 -20.85 -28.82
CA HIS A 14 -34.05 -20.50 -28.79
C HIS A 14 -33.50 -19.80 -27.53
N GLN A 15 -32.80 -20.57 -26.69
CA GLN A 15 -31.49 -20.13 -26.21
C GLN A 15 -30.59 -21.33 -25.84
N PHE A 16 -29.61 -21.55 -26.71
CA PHE A 16 -28.25 -22.03 -26.46
C PHE A 16 -28.01 -22.88 -25.18
N ILE A 17 -27.91 -24.19 -25.36
CA ILE A 17 -27.31 -25.11 -24.39
C ILE A 17 -25.96 -25.57 -24.99
N PRO A 18 -24.79 -25.22 -24.43
CA PRO A 18 -23.59 -26.00 -24.70
C PRO A 18 -23.75 -27.38 -24.02
N PRO A 19 -23.60 -28.49 -24.75
CA PRO A 19 -23.58 -29.82 -24.16
C PRO A 19 -22.22 -30.05 -23.49
N TYR A 20 -22.23 -30.58 -22.26
CA TYR A 20 -21.71 -31.91 -21.95
C TYR A 20 -21.78 -32.12 -20.42
N SER A 21 -22.80 -32.88 -20.00
CA SER A 21 -22.68 -33.85 -18.90
C SER A 21 -21.76 -34.99 -19.43
N GLU A 22 -20.95 -35.73 -18.68
CA GLU A 22 -21.14 -36.29 -17.35
C GLU A 22 -19.79 -36.81 -16.82
N ALA A 23 -19.54 -36.59 -15.52
CA ALA A 23 -18.78 -37.44 -14.60
C ALA A 23 -17.38 -37.98 -14.99
N CYS A 24 -16.32 -37.29 -14.55
CA CYS A 24 -15.22 -37.90 -13.77
C CYS A 24 -14.29 -36.79 -13.21
N GLN A 25 -13.99 -36.86 -11.91
CA GLN A 25 -12.99 -36.06 -11.15
C GLN A 25 -13.47 -34.78 -10.44
N THR A 26 -14.42 -34.95 -9.53
CA THR A 26 -14.78 -33.98 -8.46
C THR A 26 -13.71 -33.82 -7.36
N THR A 27 -12.40 -33.93 -7.65
CA THR A 27 -11.40 -33.83 -6.54
C THR A 27 -10.11 -33.08 -6.84
N THR A 28 -9.87 -32.56 -8.06
CA THR A 28 -8.52 -32.04 -8.40
C THR A 28 -8.39 -30.51 -8.46
N ILE A 29 -9.40 -29.73 -8.06
CA ILE A 29 -9.31 -28.24 -8.04
C ILE A 29 -9.12 -27.68 -6.61
N ILE A 30 -9.25 -28.47 -5.56
CA ILE A 30 -8.91 -28.07 -4.18
C ILE A 30 -7.52 -28.62 -3.79
N LEU A 31 -6.50 -28.47 -4.65
CA LEU A 31 -5.12 -28.75 -4.24
C LEU A 31 -4.06 -28.09 -5.13
N ALA A 32 -4.39 -26.99 -5.80
CA ALA A 32 -3.38 -26.14 -6.42
C ALA A 32 -2.98 -25.01 -5.46
N LYS A 33 -2.16 -25.38 -4.46
CA LYS A 33 -1.13 -24.53 -3.85
C LYS A 33 -1.72 -23.34 -3.06
N GLN A 34 -1.97 -23.45 -1.76
CA GLN A 34 -0.94 -23.72 -0.76
C GLN A 34 0.42 -23.09 -1.14
N ILE A 35 0.40 -21.84 -1.60
CA ILE A 35 1.52 -20.92 -1.39
C ILE A 35 1.10 -20.09 -0.18
N ASP A 36 1.67 -20.47 0.96
CA ASP A 36 1.86 -19.67 2.16
C ASP A 36 1.13 -18.31 2.18
N ARG A 37 -0.15 -18.39 2.56
CA ARG A 37 -0.91 -17.27 3.12
C ARG A 37 -0.48 -16.99 4.57
N THR A 38 0.67 -17.54 5.00
CA THR A 38 1.43 -16.99 6.11
C THR A 38 1.83 -15.59 5.68
N LYS A 39 1.11 -14.60 6.19
CA LYS A 39 1.74 -13.66 7.10
C LYS A 39 3.21 -13.43 6.72
N TRP A 40 3.44 -12.80 5.56
CA TRP A 40 4.71 -12.14 5.33
C TRP A 40 4.83 -11.19 6.51
N ASN A 41 5.76 -11.53 7.38
CA ASN A 41 6.29 -10.66 8.39
C ASN A 41 6.82 -9.44 7.63
N GLN A 42 5.93 -8.51 7.28
CA GLN A 42 6.20 -7.32 6.49
C GLN A 42 6.99 -6.35 7.36
N SER A 43 8.22 -6.71 7.71
CA SER A 43 9.20 -5.68 7.96
C SER A 43 9.47 -5.05 6.62
N MET A 44 9.09 -3.79 6.45
CA MET A 44 9.50 -2.95 5.33
C MET A 44 10.96 -3.24 4.98
N ASP A 45 11.26 -3.63 3.74
CA ASP A 45 12.64 -3.89 3.31
C ASP A 45 13.39 -2.58 2.96
N ASP A 46 14.70 -2.65 2.72
CA ASP A 46 15.52 -1.47 2.43
C ASP A 46 15.12 -0.77 1.12
N VAL A 47 14.60 -1.53 0.16
CA VAL A 47 14.16 -1.02 -1.15
C VAL A 47 12.86 -0.25 -1.00
N GLU A 48 11.92 -0.77 -0.22
CA GLU A 48 10.69 -0.11 0.17
C GLU A 48 10.97 1.13 1.02
N LEU A 49 11.90 1.03 1.97
CA LEU A 49 12.36 2.15 2.78
C LEU A 49 12.86 3.29 1.90
N ASP A 50 13.77 3.03 0.97
CA ASP A 50 14.29 4.05 0.06
C ASP A 50 13.20 4.61 -0.87
N LYS A 51 12.27 3.78 -1.37
CA LYS A 51 11.12 4.26 -2.17
C LYS A 51 10.22 5.20 -1.38
N LYS A 52 9.86 4.84 -0.15
CA LYS A 52 9.02 5.66 0.72
C LYS A 52 9.73 6.95 1.11
N LEU A 53 11.00 6.86 1.47
CA LEU A 53 11.84 8.01 1.79
C LEU A 53 11.98 8.97 0.59
N LYS A 54 12.13 8.44 -0.64
CA LYS A 54 12.12 9.25 -1.87
C LYS A 54 10.77 9.95 -2.09
N SER A 55 9.67 9.25 -1.85
CA SER A 55 8.32 9.83 -1.96
C SER A 55 8.05 10.90 -0.90
N VAL A 56 8.54 10.72 0.33
CA VAL A 56 8.51 11.76 1.38
C VAL A 56 9.45 12.91 1.06
N GLY A 57 10.56 12.64 0.37
CA GLY A 57 11.64 13.57 0.08
C GLY A 57 12.65 13.64 1.24
N LYS A 58 13.91 13.31 0.95
CA LYS A 58 14.99 13.23 1.95
C LYS A 58 15.15 14.51 2.77
N ALA A 59 15.15 15.67 2.12
CA ALA A 59 15.26 16.96 2.81
C ALA A 59 14.03 17.29 3.66
N ALA A 60 12.82 17.05 3.13
CA ALA A 60 11.59 17.29 3.86
C ALA A 60 11.45 16.38 5.09
N PHE A 61 11.87 15.10 4.97
CA PHE A 61 11.88 14.15 6.07
C PHE A 61 12.71 14.64 7.26
N VAL A 62 13.95 15.11 7.00
CA VAL A 62 14.85 15.59 8.06
C VAL A 62 14.38 16.92 8.63
N SER A 63 14.00 17.89 7.79
CA SER A 63 13.58 19.22 8.24
C SER A 63 12.31 19.20 9.09
N HIS A 64 11.46 18.19 8.92
CA HIS A 64 10.20 18.04 9.65
C HIS A 64 10.12 16.73 10.42
N TYR A 65 11.28 16.17 10.79
CA TYR A 65 11.38 14.87 11.48
C TYR A 65 10.49 14.81 12.73
N GLU A 66 10.56 15.85 13.55
CA GLU A 66 9.78 16.00 14.78
C GLU A 66 8.27 15.97 14.54
N LEU A 67 7.80 16.65 13.48
CA LEU A 67 6.40 16.66 13.10
C LEU A 67 5.91 15.25 12.75
N PHE A 68 6.69 14.51 11.97
CA PHE A 68 6.33 13.14 11.59
C PHE A 68 6.37 12.17 12.78
N ARG A 69 7.31 12.37 13.71
CA ARG A 69 7.40 11.61 14.96
C ARG A 69 6.19 11.87 15.85
N ASP A 70 5.83 13.12 16.07
CA ASP A 70 4.68 13.51 16.89
C ASP A 70 3.36 13.03 16.27
N PHE A 71 3.25 13.05 14.93
CA PHE A 71 2.10 12.49 14.22
C PHE A 71 1.98 10.98 14.45
N THR A 72 3.09 10.25 14.33
CA THR A 72 3.10 8.80 14.51
C THR A 72 2.78 8.42 15.96
N ASN A 73 3.26 9.21 16.92
CA ASN A 73 2.97 9.05 18.34
C ASN A 73 1.54 9.51 18.73
N GLY A 74 0.74 9.99 17.77
CA GLY A 74 -0.63 10.44 18.02
C GLY A 74 -0.75 11.75 18.81
N ARG A 75 0.34 12.53 18.92
CA ARG A 75 0.32 13.84 19.59
C ARG A 75 -0.32 14.93 18.75
N ILE A 76 -0.24 14.79 17.42
CA ILE A 76 -0.89 15.68 16.46
C ILE A 76 -1.77 14.87 15.52
N SER A 77 -2.85 15.48 15.04
CA SER A 77 -3.72 14.81 14.08
C SER A 77 -3.10 14.82 12.68
N ARG A 78 -3.63 13.98 11.79
CA ARG A 78 -3.21 13.97 10.37
C ARG A 78 -3.49 15.31 9.70
N ALA A 79 -4.63 15.94 10.01
CA ALA A 79 -5.02 17.21 9.44
C ALA A 79 -4.03 18.32 9.85
N ASP A 80 -3.70 18.40 11.13
CA ASP A 80 -2.76 19.41 11.66
C ASP A 80 -1.35 19.24 11.08
N ALA A 81 -0.90 17.99 10.91
CA ALA A 81 0.38 17.68 10.29
C ALA A 81 0.42 18.16 8.82
N ILE A 82 -0.66 17.95 8.07
CA ILE A 82 -0.80 18.40 6.68
C ILE A 82 -0.84 19.94 6.63
N GLU A 83 -1.68 20.56 7.44
CA GLU A 83 -1.82 22.02 7.53
C GLU A 83 -0.47 22.68 7.86
N THR A 84 0.29 22.11 8.79
CA THR A 84 1.63 22.60 9.16
C THR A 84 2.58 22.58 7.97
N LEU A 85 2.59 21.51 7.16
CA LEU A 85 3.45 21.41 5.98
C LEU A 85 3.03 22.39 4.87
N VAL A 86 1.72 22.60 4.69
CA VAL A 86 1.18 23.56 3.71
C VAL A 86 1.51 24.99 4.13
N THR A 87 1.32 25.32 5.41
CA THR A 87 1.61 26.66 5.98
C THR A 87 3.10 26.99 5.87
N LYS A 88 3.98 26.01 6.09
CA LYS A 88 5.43 26.15 5.91
C LYS A 88 5.86 26.16 4.42
N LYS A 89 4.92 26.14 3.47
CA LYS A 89 5.14 26.11 2.01
C LYS A 89 6.06 24.96 1.55
N VAL A 90 6.03 23.84 2.28
CA VAL A 90 6.85 22.65 1.95
C VAL A 90 6.26 21.91 0.77
N SER A 91 4.93 21.85 0.67
CA SER A 91 4.18 21.19 -0.41
C SER A 91 2.75 21.70 -0.46
N ASN A 92 2.04 21.37 -1.55
CA ASN A 92 0.58 21.46 -1.59
C ASN A 92 -0.07 20.42 -0.66
N GLU A 93 -1.36 20.56 -0.41
CA GLU A 93 -2.11 19.70 0.51
C GLU A 93 -2.00 18.21 0.16
N ALA A 94 -2.21 17.86 -1.12
CA ALA A 94 -2.10 16.49 -1.59
C ALA A 94 -0.69 15.91 -1.39
N GLY A 95 0.35 16.68 -1.70
CA GLY A 95 1.74 16.28 -1.48
C GLY A 95 2.06 16.12 0.01
N ALA A 96 1.60 17.04 0.85
CA ALA A 96 1.75 16.96 2.30
C ALA A 96 1.07 15.69 2.86
N ALA A 97 -0.14 15.36 2.40
CA ALA A 97 -0.86 14.15 2.79
C ALA A 97 -0.10 12.85 2.44
N ILE A 98 0.55 12.81 1.28
CA ILE A 98 1.40 11.68 0.85
C ILE A 98 2.66 11.59 1.72
N ARG A 99 3.35 12.71 1.96
CA ARG A 99 4.55 12.76 2.80
C ARG A 99 4.26 12.29 4.22
N VAL A 100 3.20 12.81 4.84
CA VAL A 100 2.77 12.43 6.19
C VAL A 100 2.42 10.94 6.26
N GLY A 101 1.70 10.42 5.26
CA GLY A 101 1.34 9.00 5.19
C GLY A 101 2.56 8.09 5.08
N ASN A 102 3.48 8.37 4.14
CA ASN A 102 4.67 7.55 3.95
C ASN A 102 5.67 7.70 5.11
N ALA A 103 5.79 8.89 5.71
CA ALA A 103 6.63 9.08 6.89
C ALA A 103 6.13 8.23 8.06
N LYS A 104 4.81 8.23 8.32
CA LYS A 104 4.20 7.37 9.35
C LYS A 104 4.55 5.90 9.17
N LEU A 105 4.48 5.37 7.93
CA LEU A 105 4.85 3.98 7.67
C LEU A 105 6.31 3.67 8.03
N ILE A 106 7.24 4.61 7.81
CA ILE A 106 8.66 4.44 8.18
C ILE A 106 8.79 4.32 9.71
N PHE A 107 8.14 5.22 10.45
CA PHE A 107 8.17 5.20 11.92
C PHE A 107 7.43 3.99 12.51
N GLU A 108 6.29 3.58 11.95
CA GLU A 108 5.55 2.39 12.39
C GLU A 108 6.37 1.10 12.20
N ASN A 109 7.24 1.05 11.19
CA ASN A 109 8.16 -0.06 10.98
C ASN A 109 9.47 0.07 11.78
N SER A 110 9.63 1.09 12.63
CA SER A 110 10.86 1.37 13.39
C SER A 110 12.11 1.48 12.49
N ARG A 111 11.94 1.96 11.25
CA ARG A 111 13.00 2.10 10.23
C ARG A 111 13.50 3.54 10.12
N GLU A 112 13.16 4.43 11.05
CA GLU A 112 13.51 5.85 10.99
C GLU A 112 15.02 6.10 11.09
N GLN A 113 15.74 5.28 11.88
CA GLN A 113 17.20 5.37 11.99
C GLN A 113 17.88 4.94 10.69
N ASP A 114 17.40 3.86 10.08
CA ASP A 114 17.87 3.41 8.77
C ASP A 114 17.58 4.45 7.68
N ALA A 115 16.43 5.13 7.76
CA ALA A 115 16.11 6.23 6.86
C ALA A 115 17.12 7.38 7.01
N LEU A 116 17.50 7.73 8.24
CA LEU A 116 18.55 8.74 8.50
C LEU A 116 19.91 8.28 7.95
N ASP A 117 20.27 7.01 8.09
CA ASP A 117 21.50 6.46 7.53
C ASP A 117 21.53 6.52 6.00
N LEU A 118 20.42 6.19 5.33
CA LEU A 118 20.27 6.35 3.88
C LEU A 118 20.38 7.82 3.42
N ILE A 119 20.02 8.78 4.27
CA ILE A 119 20.20 10.21 3.98
C ILE A 119 21.65 10.62 4.16
N LEU A 120 22.31 10.13 5.22
CA LEU A 120 23.72 10.40 5.48
C LEU A 120 24.63 9.91 4.34
N GLN A 121 24.32 8.74 3.79
CA GLN A 121 25.05 8.15 2.65
C GLN A 121 24.70 8.80 1.30
N SER A 122 23.65 9.63 1.23
CA SER A 122 23.17 10.20 -0.02
C SER A 122 23.94 11.46 -0.43
N ASN A 123 24.67 11.40 -1.53
CA ASN A 123 25.40 12.55 -2.10
C ASN A 123 24.48 13.64 -2.69
N ARG A 124 23.22 13.31 -2.97
CA ARG A 124 22.23 14.21 -3.59
C ARG A 124 21.53 15.15 -2.60
N VAL A 125 21.99 15.19 -1.36
CA VAL A 125 21.36 15.94 -0.26
C VAL A 125 22.33 17.01 0.20
N ASP A 126 21.82 18.20 0.51
CA ASP A 126 22.63 19.32 0.97
C ASP A 126 23.36 18.99 2.28
N ASN A 127 24.55 19.58 2.45
CA ASN A 127 25.38 19.37 3.64
C ASN A 127 24.63 19.76 4.93
N ASN A 128 23.85 20.84 4.90
CA ASN A 128 23.04 21.29 6.04
C ASN A 128 22.03 20.22 6.47
N ILE A 129 21.37 19.55 5.52
CA ILE A 129 20.43 18.47 5.79
C ILE A 129 21.17 17.24 6.32
N ARG A 130 22.35 16.93 5.77
CA ARG A 130 23.18 15.82 6.24
C ARG A 130 23.64 16.03 7.70
N ASP A 131 24.02 17.26 8.05
CA ASP A 131 24.42 17.61 9.41
C ASP A 131 23.23 17.56 10.37
N LEU A 132 22.03 17.96 9.94
CA LEU A 132 20.81 17.82 10.73
C LEU A 132 20.45 16.34 10.95
N ALA A 133 20.52 15.51 9.90
CA ALA A 133 20.32 14.06 10.03
C ALA A 133 21.32 13.43 11.01
N ARG A 134 22.58 13.88 11.00
CA ARG A 134 23.61 13.42 11.95
C ARG A 134 23.29 13.80 13.40
N LYS A 135 22.59 14.90 13.63
CA LYS A 135 22.13 15.31 14.97
C LYS A 135 20.95 14.47 15.45
N LEU A 136 20.02 14.14 14.56
CA LEU A 136 18.81 13.37 14.86
C LEU A 136 19.07 11.88 15.12
N ARG A 137 20.17 11.33 14.57
CA ARG A 137 20.60 9.95 14.79
C ARG A 137 21.30 9.71 16.15
N ARG A 138 21.61 10.77 16.89
CA ARG A 138 22.32 10.67 18.18
C ARG A 138 21.38 10.29 19.30
#